data_AF-A0AAI9R5K4-F1
#
_entry.id   AF-A0AAI9R5K4-F1
#
_cell.length_a   1.000
_cell.length_b   1.000
_cell.length_c   1.000
_cell.angle_alpha   90.00
_cell.angle_beta   90.00
_cell.angle_gamma   90.00
#
_symmetry.space_group_name_H-M   'P 1'
#
loop_
_entity.id
_entity.type
_entity.pdbx_description
1 polymer ?
#
loop_
_entity_poly.entity_id
_entity_poly.type
_entity_poly.pdbx_seq_one_letter_code
_entity_poly.pdbx_strand_id
1 'polypeptide(L)'
;MGLMERIGNQEEEEPLNSDADLAHEVLERIEDSARKHISPTRVVFASIAVLMILVASLFVIAWVIPYDRVAVDVVYRQGGPGHVVLVELGNDGSRTIENVDLTIRFIDSNGLEVGRQDFSRDSLAAHSSVSGDDLELQIDGASVWENYTIEIILYYDSYDSERSERWTHDVGEWTMELFFDRSSFNFL
;
A
#
# COMPACT_ATOMS: atom_id res chain seq x y z
N MET A 1 -40.76 -4.78 71.87
CA MET A 1 -39.91 -4.68 70.65
C MET A 1 -38.49 -4.85 71.14
N GLY A 2 -37.73 -5.92 70.93
CA GLY A 2 -37.86 -7.17 70.20
C GLY A 2 -36.41 -7.64 70.03
N LEU A 3 -35.94 -8.59 70.85
CA LEU A 3 -34.52 -9.01 70.89
C LEU A 3 -33.98 -9.52 69.54
N MET A 4 -34.86 -9.82 68.58
CA MET A 4 -34.52 -10.21 67.21
C MET A 4 -34.12 -9.04 66.30
N GLU A 5 -34.44 -7.79 66.67
CA GLU A 5 -34.02 -6.58 65.93
C GLU A 5 -32.57 -6.18 66.27
N ARG A 6 -32.05 -6.66 67.40
CA ARG A 6 -30.66 -6.44 67.83
C ARG A 6 -29.65 -7.42 67.24
N ILE A 7 -30.10 -8.58 66.76
CA ILE A 7 -29.22 -9.61 66.18
C ILE A 7 -29.01 -9.36 64.68
N GLY A 8 -30.01 -8.80 63.97
CA GLY A 8 -29.84 -8.34 62.59
C GLY A 8 -28.93 -7.12 62.44
N ASN A 9 -28.92 -6.21 63.42
CA ASN A 9 -28.08 -5.01 63.38
C ASN A 9 -26.65 -5.20 63.89
N GLN A 10 -26.29 -6.36 64.45
CA GLN A 10 -24.93 -6.61 64.96
C GLN A 10 -24.02 -7.34 63.96
N GLU A 11 -24.56 -7.91 62.89
CA GLU A 11 -23.77 -8.60 61.85
C GLU A 11 -23.52 -7.75 60.59
N GLU A 12 -24.21 -6.61 60.41
CA GLU A 12 -24.16 -5.85 59.15
C GLU A 12 -23.26 -4.60 59.15
N GLU A 13 -22.79 -4.10 60.30
CA GLU A 13 -22.06 -2.82 60.35
C GLU A 13 -20.54 -2.90 60.56
N GLU A 14 -19.95 -4.08 60.84
CA GLU A 14 -18.49 -4.23 61.11
C GLU A 14 -17.73 -5.30 60.29
N PRO A 15 -17.89 -5.36 58.95
CA PRO A 15 -16.74 -5.80 58.15
C PRO A 15 -16.42 -4.92 56.93
N LEU A 16 -17.32 -4.02 56.51
CA LEU A 16 -17.09 -3.21 55.31
C LEU A 16 -16.05 -2.10 55.52
N ASN A 17 -16.06 -1.45 56.68
CA ASN A 17 -15.10 -0.38 56.99
C ASN A 17 -13.73 -0.92 57.37
N SER A 18 -13.63 -2.03 58.12
CA SER A 18 -12.34 -2.63 58.49
C SER A 18 -11.54 -3.06 57.26
N ASP A 19 -12.20 -3.70 56.29
CA ASP A 19 -11.54 -4.12 55.05
C ASP A 19 -11.22 -2.92 54.14
N ALA A 20 -12.09 -1.90 54.11
CA ALA A 20 -11.84 -0.67 53.37
C ALA A 20 -10.71 0.17 53.97
N ASP A 21 -10.63 0.25 55.30
CA ASP A 21 -9.60 0.96 56.07
C ASP A 21 -8.25 0.24 55.91
N LEU A 22 -8.24 -1.09 55.99
CA LEU A 22 -7.05 -1.90 55.73
C LEU A 22 -6.61 -1.77 54.26
N ALA A 23 -7.54 -1.73 53.31
CA ALA A 23 -7.23 -1.45 51.91
C ALA A 23 -6.65 -0.04 51.73
N HIS A 24 -7.14 0.96 52.47
CA HIS A 24 -6.62 2.33 52.43
C HIS A 24 -5.21 2.42 52.99
N GLU A 25 -4.94 1.80 54.14
CA GLU A 25 -3.61 1.76 54.76
C GLU A 25 -2.59 1.05 53.85
N VAL A 26 -3.00 -0.07 53.23
CA VAL A 26 -2.16 -0.79 52.26
C VAL A 26 -1.90 0.08 51.04
N LEU A 27 -2.91 0.78 50.53
CA LEU A 27 -2.78 1.67 49.37
C LEU A 27 -1.85 2.85 49.68
N GLU A 28 -1.97 3.47 50.86
CA GLU A 28 -1.12 4.58 51.30
C GLU A 28 0.33 4.13 51.47
N ARG A 29 0.56 2.96 52.07
CA ARG A 29 1.91 2.40 52.24
C ARG A 29 2.57 2.02 50.91
N ILE A 30 1.78 1.50 49.96
CA ILE A 30 2.22 1.22 48.60
C ILE A 30 2.49 2.53 47.87
N GLU A 31 1.62 3.53 47.98
CA GLU A 31 1.77 4.84 47.35
C GLU A 31 3.02 5.55 47.86
N ASP A 32 3.25 5.61 49.17
CA ASP A 32 4.45 6.22 49.75
C ASP A 32 5.72 5.51 49.29
N SER A 33 5.70 4.17 49.25
CA SER A 33 6.84 3.37 48.80
C SER A 33 7.09 3.53 47.30
N ALA A 34 6.02 3.57 46.50
CA ALA A 34 6.04 3.71 45.06
C ALA A 34 6.42 5.13 44.64
N ARG A 35 5.81 6.17 45.21
CA ARG A 35 6.08 7.59 44.92
C ARG A 35 7.51 7.99 45.29
N LYS A 36 8.10 7.34 46.29
CA LYS A 36 9.51 7.51 46.67
C LYS A 36 10.51 7.02 45.61
N HIS A 37 10.14 6.02 44.81
CA HIS A 37 11.06 5.39 43.82
C HIS A 37 10.62 5.60 42.36
N ILE A 38 9.32 5.82 42.13
CA ILE A 38 8.67 5.88 40.82
C ILE A 38 7.86 7.18 40.77
N SER A 39 8.38 8.17 40.04
CA SER A 39 7.64 9.39 39.74
C SER A 39 6.55 9.09 38.71
N PRO A 40 5.25 9.38 38.97
CA PRO A 40 4.17 9.15 38.02
C PRO A 40 4.42 9.83 36.66
N THR A 41 4.99 11.04 36.68
CA THR A 41 5.37 11.78 35.48
C THR A 41 6.41 11.02 34.65
N ARG A 42 7.41 10.39 35.29
CA ARG A 42 8.40 9.57 34.58
C ARG A 42 7.79 8.33 33.95
N VAL A 43 6.79 7.71 34.59
CA VAL A 43 6.07 6.56 34.01
C VAL A 43 5.31 6.96 32.76
N VAL A 44 4.59 8.09 32.78
CA VAL A 44 3.88 8.60 31.60
C VAL A 44 4.86 8.88 30.45
N PHE A 45 5.97 9.57 30.72
CA PHE A 45 7.00 9.82 29.71
C PHE A 45 7.64 8.54 29.20
N ALA A 46 7.92 7.56 30.07
CA ALA A 46 8.46 6.27 29.68
C ALA A 46 7.49 5.51 28.77
N SER A 47 6.20 5.50 29.07
CA SER A 47 5.17 4.87 28.24
C SER A 47 5.08 5.51 26.85
N ILE A 48 5.10 6.85 26.78
CA ILE A 48 5.11 7.57 25.49
C ILE A 48 6.39 7.26 24.71
N ALA A 49 7.55 7.23 25.38
CA ALA A 49 8.81 6.89 24.74
C ALA A 49 8.81 5.47 24.17
N VAL A 50 8.30 4.48 24.94
CA VAL A 50 8.16 3.09 24.47
C VAL A 50 7.21 3.01 23.28
N LEU A 51 6.08 3.71 23.32
CA LEU A 51 5.15 3.76 22.19
C LEU A 51 5.80 4.36 20.94
N MET A 52 6.56 5.46 21.09
CA MET A 52 7.29 6.07 19.97
C MET A 52 8.34 5.12 19.38
N ILE A 53 9.07 4.39 20.23
CA ILE A 53 10.03 3.38 19.76
C ILE A 53 9.31 2.26 18.99
N LEU A 54 8.16 1.79 19.48
CA LEU A 54 7.38 0.77 18.79
C LEU A 54 6.88 1.26 17.42
N VAL A 55 6.31 2.46 17.35
CA VAL A 55 5.86 3.06 16.08
C VAL A 55 7.04 3.25 15.13
N ALA A 56 8.16 3.80 15.61
CA ALA A 56 9.37 3.97 14.80
C ALA A 56 9.91 2.61 14.29
N SER A 57 9.86 1.56 15.11
CA SER A 57 10.31 0.22 14.69
C SER A 57 9.45 -0.36 13.56
N LEU A 58 8.13 -0.16 13.60
CA LEU A 58 7.23 -0.57 12.52
C LEU A 58 7.54 0.18 11.22
N PHE A 59 7.85 1.48 11.27
CA PHE A 59 8.29 2.24 10.10
C PHE A 59 9.59 1.72 9.50
N VAL A 60 10.57 1.35 10.33
CA VAL A 60 11.83 0.75 9.84
C VAL A 60 11.55 -0.57 9.14
N ILE A 61 10.71 -1.43 9.71
CA ILE A 61 10.34 -2.72 9.08
C ILE A 61 9.67 -2.49 7.72
N ALA A 62 8.74 -1.53 7.62
CA ALA A 62 8.05 -1.22 6.38
C ALA A 62 8.99 -0.70 5.27
N TRP A 63 10.07 0.00 5.62
CA TRP A 63 11.09 0.42 4.65
C TRP A 63 12.03 -0.73 4.28
N VAL A 64 12.45 -1.54 5.24
CA VAL A 64 13.46 -2.57 5.05
C VAL A 64 12.98 -3.69 4.12
N ILE A 65 11.70 -4.03 4.14
CA ILE A 65 11.14 -5.10 3.31
C ILE A 65 11.16 -4.64 1.84
N PRO A 66 12.01 -5.24 0.99
CA PRO A 66 12.00 -4.92 -0.42
C PRO A 66 10.69 -5.43 -1.01
N TYR A 67 10.04 -4.57 -1.77
CA TYR A 67 8.88 -4.93 -2.55
C TYR A 67 9.02 -4.40 -3.97
N ASP A 68 8.41 -5.13 -4.88
CA ASP A 68 8.40 -4.85 -6.30
C ASP A 68 6.98 -4.57 -6.76
N ARG A 69 6.84 -3.50 -7.54
CA ARG A 69 5.58 -3.13 -8.15
C ARG A 69 5.85 -2.24 -9.36
N VAL A 70 5.24 -2.61 -10.48
CA VAL A 70 5.29 -1.82 -11.71
C VAL A 70 3.90 -1.28 -12.04
N ALA A 71 3.91 -0.14 -12.70
CA ALA A 71 2.75 0.65 -13.05
C ALA A 71 2.80 0.96 -14.54
N VAL A 72 1.71 0.69 -15.26
CA VAL A 72 1.57 1.13 -16.65
C VAL A 72 0.32 1.99 -16.77
N ASP A 73 0.49 3.21 -17.22
CA ASP A 73 -0.61 4.13 -17.50
C ASP A 73 -0.71 4.29 -19.02
N VAL A 74 -1.88 3.97 -19.57
CA VAL A 74 -2.14 3.99 -21.01
C VAL A 74 -3.18 5.06 -21.33
N VAL A 75 -2.86 5.91 -22.30
CA VAL A 75 -3.79 6.88 -22.87
C VAL A 75 -4.00 6.55 -24.34
N TYR A 76 -5.21 6.12 -24.68
CA TYR A 76 -5.64 5.91 -26.05
C TYR A 76 -6.38 7.15 -26.57
N ARG A 77 -6.10 7.54 -27.81
CA ARG A 77 -6.84 8.58 -28.53
C ARG A 77 -7.04 8.20 -29.99
N GLN A 78 -8.20 8.52 -30.53
CA GLN A 78 -8.49 8.41 -31.96
C GLN A 78 -9.02 9.72 -32.54
N GLY A 79 -8.72 9.95 -33.82
CA GLY A 79 -9.15 11.13 -34.56
C GLY A 79 -8.98 10.98 -36.06
N GLY A 80 -9.29 12.03 -36.81
CA GLY A 80 -9.25 12.03 -38.27
C GLY A 80 -8.01 11.39 -38.95
N PRO A 81 -6.77 11.56 -38.44
CA PRO A 81 -5.60 10.95 -39.05
C PRO A 81 -5.33 9.48 -38.65
N GLY A 82 -5.96 8.96 -37.59
CA GLY A 82 -5.71 7.60 -37.11
C GLY A 82 -5.81 7.47 -35.59
N HIS A 83 -4.96 6.62 -35.03
CA HIS A 83 -4.95 6.27 -33.60
C HIS A 83 -3.59 6.57 -32.98
N VAL A 84 -3.60 6.95 -31.70
CA VAL A 84 -2.39 7.17 -30.91
C VAL A 84 -2.57 6.48 -29.57
N VAL A 85 -1.56 5.70 -29.17
CA VAL A 85 -1.44 5.09 -27.85
C VAL A 85 -0.22 5.67 -27.18
N LEU A 86 -0.41 6.31 -26.03
CA LEU A 86 0.67 6.84 -25.20
C LEU A 86 0.78 5.96 -23.96
N VAL A 87 2.00 5.60 -23.60
CA VAL A 87 2.26 4.78 -22.43
C VAL A 87 3.26 5.46 -21.50
N GLU A 88 2.99 5.40 -20.20
CA GLU A 88 3.94 5.70 -19.16
C GLU A 88 4.20 4.44 -18.35
N LEU A 89 5.49 4.11 -18.17
CA LEU A 89 5.93 2.99 -17.34
C LEU A 89 6.54 3.54 -16.05
N GLY A 90 6.00 3.13 -14.91
CA GLY A 90 6.46 3.47 -13.57
C GLY A 90 6.98 2.26 -12.79
N ASN A 91 8.01 2.50 -11.99
CA ASN A 91 8.46 1.59 -10.94
C ASN A 91 7.97 2.14 -9.58
N ASP A 92 6.85 1.61 -9.10
CA ASP A 92 6.28 1.90 -7.77
C ASP A 92 7.00 1.13 -6.65
N GLY A 93 7.89 0.21 -7.01
CA GLY A 93 8.69 -0.60 -6.12
C GLY A 93 9.73 0.19 -5.33
N SER A 94 10.25 -0.47 -4.29
CA SER A 94 11.28 0.07 -3.39
C SER A 94 12.71 -0.05 -3.94
N ARG A 95 12.89 -0.77 -5.05
CA ARG A 95 14.19 -1.09 -5.68
C ARG A 95 14.18 -0.78 -7.16
N THR A 96 15.36 -0.51 -7.70
CA THR A 96 15.56 -0.40 -9.16
C THR A 96 15.25 -1.73 -9.82
N ILE A 97 14.55 -1.68 -10.96
CA ILE A 97 14.37 -2.83 -11.87
C ILE A 97 15.35 -2.69 -13.03
N GLU A 98 15.80 -3.83 -13.57
CA GLU A 98 16.81 -3.90 -14.63
C GLU A 98 16.24 -4.59 -15.88
N ASN A 99 16.94 -4.48 -17.02
CA ASN A 99 16.62 -5.15 -18.28
C ASN A 99 15.13 -5.05 -18.65
N VAL A 100 14.64 -3.80 -18.70
CA VAL A 100 13.23 -3.50 -18.92
C VAL A 100 12.95 -3.53 -20.42
N ASP A 101 12.05 -4.41 -20.84
CA ASP A 101 11.55 -4.51 -22.22
C ASP A 101 10.02 -4.36 -22.22
N LEU A 102 9.53 -3.31 -22.86
CA LEU A 102 8.11 -3.03 -23.01
C LEU A 102 7.72 -3.12 -24.49
N THR A 103 6.73 -3.95 -24.80
CA THR A 103 6.09 -4.01 -26.11
C THR A 103 4.64 -3.51 -26.01
N ILE A 104 4.29 -2.55 -26.87
CA ILE A 104 2.94 -2.05 -27.08
C ILE A 104 2.47 -2.58 -28.44
N ARG A 105 1.32 -3.27 -28.47
CA ARG A 105 0.73 -3.81 -29.70
C ARG A 105 -0.67 -3.25 -29.89
N PHE A 106 -1.00 -2.93 -31.12
CA PHE A 106 -2.35 -2.57 -31.55
C PHE A 106 -2.86 -3.68 -32.47
N ILE A 107 -3.95 -4.33 -32.07
CA ILE A 107 -4.45 -5.56 -32.68
C ILE A 107 -5.88 -5.32 -33.17
N ASP A 108 -6.18 -5.74 -34.41
CA ASP A 108 -7.52 -5.63 -34.97
C ASP A 108 -8.48 -6.72 -34.46
N SER A 109 -9.76 -6.58 -34.82
CA SER A 109 -10.81 -7.56 -34.47
C SER A 109 -10.58 -8.98 -35.03
N ASN A 110 -9.71 -9.15 -36.02
CA ASN A 110 -9.32 -10.45 -36.59
C ASN A 110 -8.09 -11.06 -35.89
N GLY A 111 -7.51 -10.36 -34.90
CA GLY A 111 -6.29 -10.76 -34.22
C GLY A 111 -5.00 -10.41 -34.98
N LEU A 112 -5.08 -9.58 -36.03
CA LEU A 112 -3.94 -9.10 -36.78
C LEU A 112 -3.31 -7.89 -36.09
N GLU A 113 -2.00 -7.94 -35.89
CA GLU A 113 -1.24 -6.79 -35.42
C GLU A 113 -1.16 -5.73 -36.51
N VAL A 114 -1.71 -4.55 -36.22
CA VAL A 114 -1.75 -3.39 -37.12
C VAL A 114 -0.72 -2.32 -36.72
N GLY A 115 -0.20 -2.37 -35.50
CA GLY A 115 0.86 -1.49 -35.02
C GLY A 115 1.61 -2.09 -33.85
N ARG A 116 2.89 -1.70 -33.72
CA ARG A 116 3.77 -2.15 -32.64
C ARG A 116 4.82 -1.09 -32.31
N GLN A 117 5.06 -0.89 -31.03
CA GLN A 117 6.16 -0.09 -30.51
C GLN A 117 6.91 -0.92 -29.45
N ASP A 118 8.22 -0.93 -29.53
CA ASP A 118 9.09 -1.61 -28.56
C ASP A 118 9.97 -0.56 -27.88
N PHE A 119 10.10 -0.66 -26.57
CA PHE A 119 10.94 0.19 -25.74
C PHE A 119 11.81 -0.70 -24.86
N SER A 120 13.10 -0.40 -24.76
CA SER A 120 13.99 -1.09 -23.85
C SER A 120 14.87 -0.12 -23.06
N ARG A 121 15.20 -0.49 -21.82
CA ARG A 121 16.04 0.30 -20.94
C ARG A 121 16.77 -0.58 -19.93
N ASP A 122 18.05 -0.30 -19.73
CA ASP A 122 18.90 -1.08 -18.83
C ASP A 122 18.44 -1.05 -17.37
N SER A 123 17.95 0.10 -16.88
CA SER A 123 17.47 0.22 -15.50
C SER A 123 16.42 1.32 -15.32
N LEU A 124 15.46 1.09 -14.42
CA LEU A 124 14.46 2.06 -13.99
C LEU A 124 14.45 2.16 -12.47
N ALA A 125 14.84 3.32 -11.94
CA ALA A 125 15.01 3.54 -10.52
C ALA A 125 13.70 3.39 -9.73
N ALA A 126 13.82 3.05 -8.44
CA ALA A 126 12.68 3.02 -7.52
C ALA A 126 11.94 4.36 -7.51
N HIS A 127 10.60 4.31 -7.47
CA HIS A 127 9.72 5.47 -7.46
C HIS A 127 9.96 6.46 -8.61
N SER A 128 10.31 5.93 -9.80
CA SER A 128 10.51 6.72 -11.00
C SER A 128 9.66 6.20 -12.15
N SER A 129 9.37 7.08 -13.11
CA SER A 129 8.65 6.73 -14.33
C SER A 129 9.38 7.20 -15.58
N VAL A 130 9.02 6.59 -16.71
CA VAL A 130 9.48 6.92 -18.04
C VAL A 130 8.29 7.05 -18.98
N SER A 131 8.32 8.11 -19.78
CA SER A 131 7.34 8.44 -20.82
C SER A 131 8.06 9.22 -21.93
N GLY A 132 7.42 9.37 -23.09
CA GLY A 132 7.95 10.12 -24.23
C GLY A 132 7.74 9.39 -25.55
N ASP A 133 8.41 9.87 -26.60
CA ASP A 133 8.22 9.41 -27.98
C ASP A 133 8.45 7.90 -28.16
N ASP A 134 9.42 7.31 -27.46
CA ASP A 134 9.71 5.87 -27.55
C ASP A 134 8.60 4.98 -26.94
N LEU A 135 7.68 5.61 -26.18
CA LEU A 135 6.52 4.98 -25.55
C LEU A 135 5.21 5.48 -26.17
N GLU A 136 5.29 6.04 -27.37
CA GLU A 136 4.16 6.43 -28.20
C GLU A 136 4.05 5.49 -29.41
N LEU A 137 2.85 4.95 -29.63
CA LEU A 137 2.51 4.20 -30.83
C LEU A 137 1.48 4.98 -31.64
N GLN A 138 1.89 5.47 -32.81
CA GLN A 138 1.00 6.05 -33.81
C GLN A 138 0.59 5.00 -34.83
N ILE A 139 -0.70 4.90 -35.13
CA ILE A 139 -1.25 3.99 -36.13
C ILE A 139 -1.99 4.80 -37.19
N ASP A 140 -1.38 4.87 -38.37
CA ASP A 140 -1.93 5.53 -39.54
C ASP A 140 -2.76 4.57 -40.40
N GLY A 141 -3.88 5.05 -40.94
CA GLY A 141 -4.67 4.32 -41.93
C GLY A 141 -5.60 3.23 -41.39
N ALA A 142 -5.59 2.96 -40.09
CA ALA A 142 -6.60 2.17 -39.40
C ALA A 142 -7.92 2.96 -39.25
N SER A 143 -9.05 2.24 -39.19
CA SER A 143 -10.39 2.84 -39.20
C SER A 143 -10.81 3.25 -37.79
N VAL A 144 -11.14 4.53 -37.59
CA VAL A 144 -11.72 5.03 -36.32
C VAL A 144 -13.14 4.54 -36.02
N TRP A 145 -13.69 3.68 -36.87
CA TRP A 145 -15.03 3.10 -36.71
C TRP A 145 -14.98 1.62 -36.31
N GLU A 146 -13.79 1.07 -36.13
CA GLU A 146 -13.57 -0.31 -35.73
C GLU A 146 -13.06 -0.37 -34.28
N ASN A 147 -13.25 -1.53 -33.66
CA ASN A 147 -12.69 -1.81 -32.35
C ASN A 147 -11.35 -2.52 -32.50
N TYR A 148 -10.44 -2.19 -31.60
CA TYR A 148 -9.09 -2.71 -31.54
C TYR A 148 -8.78 -3.14 -30.10
N THR A 149 -7.72 -3.90 -29.97
CA THR A 149 -7.19 -4.31 -28.67
C THR A 149 -5.78 -3.76 -28.54
N ILE A 150 -5.55 -2.97 -27.49
CA ILE A 150 -4.22 -2.57 -27.04
C ILE A 150 -3.69 -3.68 -26.15
N GLU A 151 -2.50 -4.18 -26.46
CA GLU A 151 -1.82 -5.16 -25.64
C GLU A 151 -0.46 -4.61 -25.21
N ILE A 152 -0.25 -4.59 -23.90
CA ILE A 152 0.99 -4.21 -23.26
C ILE A 152 1.66 -5.47 -22.72
N ILE A 153 2.91 -5.69 -23.10
CA ILE A 153 3.73 -6.78 -22.57
C ILE A 153 4.98 -6.15 -21.97
N LEU A 154 5.23 -6.42 -20.70
CA LEU A 154 6.39 -5.92 -19.99
C LEU A 154 7.22 -7.10 -19.50
N TYR A 155 8.50 -7.11 -19.80
CA TYR A 155 9.51 -7.96 -19.18
C TYR A 155 10.49 -7.09 -18.41
N TYR A 156 10.90 -7.53 -17.23
CA TYR A 156 11.90 -6.84 -16.42
C TYR A 156 12.55 -7.78 -15.42
N ASP A 157 13.78 -7.47 -15.06
CA ASP A 157 14.49 -8.14 -13.99
C ASP A 157 14.23 -7.40 -12.69
N SER A 158 13.63 -8.15 -11.75
CA SER A 158 13.52 -7.72 -10.38
C SER A 158 14.66 -8.26 -9.54
N TYR A 159 14.77 -7.82 -8.29
CA TYR A 159 15.89 -8.14 -7.39
C TYR A 159 16.25 -9.64 -7.30
N ASP A 160 15.27 -10.55 -7.36
CA ASP A 160 15.48 -12.00 -7.22
C ASP A 160 14.94 -12.83 -8.41
N SER A 161 14.24 -12.21 -9.36
CA SER A 161 13.60 -12.95 -10.44
C SER A 161 13.28 -12.09 -11.65
N GLU A 162 13.41 -12.66 -12.84
CA GLU A 162 12.80 -12.16 -14.06
C GLU A 162 11.27 -12.19 -13.91
N ARG A 163 10.60 -11.12 -14.34
CA ARG A 163 9.14 -10.98 -14.25
C ARG A 163 8.57 -10.57 -15.59
N SER A 164 7.32 -10.95 -15.81
CA SER A 164 6.56 -10.56 -16.98
C SER A 164 5.14 -10.16 -16.60
N GLU A 165 4.66 -9.08 -17.17
CA GLU A 165 3.28 -8.62 -17.03
C GLU A 165 2.63 -8.48 -18.40
N ARG A 166 1.33 -8.70 -18.47
CA ARG A 166 0.53 -8.54 -19.68
C ARG A 166 -0.79 -7.89 -19.35
N TRP A 167 -1.09 -6.77 -20.00
CA TRP A 167 -2.36 -6.08 -19.90
C TRP A 167 -2.99 -5.94 -21.29
N THR A 168 -4.31 -6.01 -21.34
CA THR A 168 -5.07 -6.02 -22.59
C THR A 168 -6.32 -5.17 -22.42
N HIS A 169 -6.52 -4.21 -23.33
CA HIS A 169 -7.63 -3.26 -23.28
C HIS A 169 -8.30 -3.17 -24.65
N ASP A 170 -9.61 -3.36 -24.68
CA ASP A 170 -10.41 -3.13 -25.88
C ASP A 170 -10.73 -1.63 -26.00
N VAL A 171 -10.52 -1.07 -27.19
CA VAL A 171 -10.69 0.35 -27.49
C VAL A 171 -11.39 0.57 -28.82
N GLY A 172 -11.89 1.78 -29.05
CA GLY A 172 -12.52 2.19 -30.31
C GLY A 172 -13.96 2.67 -30.15
N GLU A 173 -14.59 2.38 -29.01
CA GLU A 173 -15.92 2.91 -28.68
C GLU A 173 -15.86 4.43 -28.41
N TRP A 174 -14.79 4.90 -27.76
CA TRP A 174 -14.62 6.30 -27.40
C TRP A 174 -13.46 6.96 -28.13
N THR A 175 -13.50 8.29 -28.23
CA THR A 175 -12.43 9.07 -28.85
C THR A 175 -11.17 9.16 -27.99
N MET A 176 -11.31 8.89 -26.69
CA MET A 176 -10.24 8.88 -25.71
C MET A 176 -10.58 7.91 -24.57
N GLU A 177 -9.61 7.08 -24.20
CA GLU A 177 -9.74 6.08 -23.13
C GLU A 177 -8.46 6.07 -22.27
N LEU A 178 -8.62 5.81 -20.97
CA LEU A 178 -7.55 5.86 -19.97
C LEU A 178 -7.53 4.56 -19.19
N PHE A 179 -6.35 3.94 -19.08
CA PHE A 179 -6.16 2.70 -18.33
C PHE A 179 -4.99 2.86 -17.35
N PHE A 180 -5.18 2.34 -16.13
CA PHE A 180 -4.21 2.43 -15.04
C PHE A 180 -3.95 1.03 -14.50
N ASP A 181 -2.92 0.40 -15.03
CA ASP A 181 -2.56 -0.98 -14.71
C ASP A 181 -1.47 -1.02 -13.66
N ARG A 182 -1.61 -1.93 -12.70
CA ARG A 182 -0.64 -2.12 -11.62
C ARG A 182 -0.37 -3.61 -11.47
N SER A 183 0.90 -3.98 -11.35
CA SER A 183 1.25 -5.36 -11.01
C SER A 183 0.83 -5.67 -9.57
N SER A 184 0.79 -6.96 -9.26
CA SER A 184 0.65 -7.42 -7.87
C SER A 184 1.82 -6.94 -7.03
N PHE A 185 1.57 -6.68 -5.75
CA PHE A 185 2.64 -6.46 -4.78
C PHE A 185 3.37 -7.78 -4.54
N ASN A 186 4.66 -7.80 -4.85
CA ASN A 186 5.53 -8.91 -4.52
C ASN A 186 6.49 -8.44 -3.43
N PHE A 187 6.33 -8.99 -2.22
CA PHE A 187 7.29 -8.82 -1.13
C PHE A 187 8.39 -9.85 -1.31
N LEU A 188 9.64 -9.40 -1.23
CA LEU A 188 10.84 -10.23 -1.27
C LEU A 188 11.28 -10.64 0.14
#